data_AF-A0A936RT28-F1
#
_entry.id   AF-A0A936RT28-F1
#
_cell.length_a   1.000
_cell.length_b   1.000
_cell.length_c   1.000
_cell.angle_alpha   90.00
_cell.angle_beta   90.00
_cell.angle_gamma   90.00
#
_symmetry.space_group_name_H-M   'P 1'
#
loop_
_entity.id
_entity.type
_entity.pdbx_description
1 polymer ?
#
loop_
_entity_poly.entity_id
_entity_poly.type
_entity_poly.pdbx_seq_one_letter_code
_entity_poly.pdbx_strand_id
1 'polypeptide(L)'
;MEPTHEQIELWYHYEEIAMHFNQLILQYRLQLMGGAGAIGAISSYLIGAKVSEIGKRYWLRFLIASGLLVILCAAAVLDVFYYNELLQGAVDALIEYERLHPGINMSTYIEKRFSAYPAGGRMPIYLTYGILLVPLALFVIWSACMYFTKKNVSTNR
;
A
#
# COMPACT_ATOMS: atom_id res chain seq x y z
N MET A 1 -16.00 -10.74 -38.36
CA MET A 1 -16.62 -11.95 -37.80
C MET A 1 -17.14 -11.57 -36.44
N GLU A 2 -18.41 -11.88 -36.14
CA GLU A 2 -18.95 -11.69 -34.80
C GLU A 2 -18.32 -12.71 -33.84
N PRO A 3 -17.98 -12.32 -32.61
CA PRO A 3 -17.44 -13.24 -31.62
C PRO A 3 -18.47 -14.31 -31.25
N THR A 4 -17.99 -15.55 -31.08
CA THR A 4 -18.82 -16.66 -30.62
C THR A 4 -19.18 -16.49 -29.15
N HIS A 5 -20.28 -17.12 -28.71
CA HIS A 5 -20.72 -17.04 -27.31
C HIS A 5 -19.64 -17.54 -26.34
N GLU A 6 -18.93 -18.63 -26.68
CA GLU A 6 -17.83 -19.18 -25.88
C GLU A 6 -16.67 -18.18 -25.75
N GLN A 7 -16.36 -17.44 -26.81
CA GLN A 7 -15.29 -16.43 -26.78
C GLN A 7 -15.63 -15.26 -25.85
N ILE A 8 -16.90 -14.87 -25.81
CA ILE A 8 -17.41 -13.82 -24.91
C ILE A 8 -17.41 -14.32 -23.46
N GLU A 9 -17.82 -15.55 -23.18
CA GLU A 9 -17.79 -16.12 -21.83
C GLU A 9 -16.37 -16.21 -21.28
N LEU A 10 -15.42 -16.67 -22.11
CA LEU A 10 -14.02 -16.75 -21.70
C LEU A 10 -13.41 -15.35 -21.46
N TRP A 11 -13.80 -14.36 -22.26
CA TRP A 11 -13.41 -12.96 -22.01
C TRP A 11 -13.94 -12.47 -20.66
N TYR A 12 -15.21 -12.70 -20.36
CA TYR A 12 -15.82 -12.32 -19.06
C TYR A 12 -15.10 -12.98 -17.89
N HIS A 13 -14.67 -14.23 -18.05
CA HIS A 13 -13.91 -14.91 -17.02
C HIS A 13 -12.55 -14.24 -16.74
N TYR A 14 -11.81 -13.85 -17.77
CA TYR A 14 -10.57 -13.10 -17.61
C TYR A 14 -10.80 -11.71 -16.99
N GLU A 15 -11.86 -11.02 -17.40
CA GLU A 15 -12.26 -9.73 -16.82
C GLU A 15 -12.57 -9.88 -15.31
N GLU A 16 -13.34 -10.89 -14.94
CA GLU A 16 -13.69 -11.18 -13.54
C GLU A 16 -12.44 -11.42 -12.69
N ILE A 17 -11.47 -12.18 -13.20
CA ILE A 17 -10.19 -12.42 -12.53
C ILE A 17 -9.44 -11.09 -12.30
N ALA A 18 -9.33 -10.24 -13.33
CA ALA A 18 -8.65 -8.95 -13.22
C ALA A 18 -9.36 -8.02 -12.22
N MET A 19 -10.70 -7.96 -12.25
CA MET A 19 -11.49 -7.19 -11.28
C MET A 19 -11.34 -7.71 -9.85
N HIS A 20 -11.29 -9.03 -9.67
CA HIS A 20 -11.08 -9.65 -8.36
C HIS A 20 -9.75 -9.20 -7.74
N PHE A 21 -8.66 -9.21 -8.50
CA PHE A 21 -7.37 -8.73 -8.01
C PHE A 21 -7.38 -7.23 -7.71
N ASN A 22 -8.03 -6.42 -8.56
CA ASN A 22 -8.18 -4.99 -8.29
C ASN A 22 -8.93 -4.73 -6.96
N GLN A 23 -10.01 -5.47 -6.71
CA GLN A 23 -10.74 -5.37 -5.44
C GLN A 23 -9.90 -5.81 -4.24
N LEU A 24 -9.13 -6.89 -4.39
CA LEU A 24 -8.25 -7.39 -3.34
C LEU A 24 -7.17 -6.37 -2.96
N ILE A 25 -6.57 -5.70 -3.95
CA ILE A 25 -5.58 -4.63 -3.74
C ILE A 25 -6.19 -3.44 -3.01
N LEU A 26 -7.38 -3.00 -3.43
CA LEU A 26 -8.09 -1.90 -2.78
C LEU A 26 -8.43 -2.22 -1.32
N GLN A 27 -8.94 -3.42 -1.05
CA GLN A 27 -9.26 -3.86 0.30
C GLN A 27 -8.01 -3.95 1.18
N TYR A 28 -6.92 -4.50 0.66
CA TYR A 28 -5.64 -4.58 1.34
C TYR A 28 -5.12 -3.20 1.77
N ARG A 29 -5.11 -2.22 0.86
CA ARG A 29 -4.68 -0.84 1.15
C ARG A 29 -5.56 -0.17 2.20
N LEU A 30 -6.89 -0.32 2.11
CA LEU A 30 -7.82 0.22 3.10
C LEU A 30 -7.61 -0.38 4.49
N GLN A 31 -7.43 -1.70 4.58
CA GLN A 31 -7.17 -2.38 5.85
C GLN A 31 -5.83 -1.96 6.46
N LEU A 32 -4.79 -1.79 5.65
CA LEU A 32 -3.50 -1.29 6.12
C LEU A 32 -3.60 0.14 6.65
N MET A 33 -4.22 1.05 5.91
CA MET A 33 -4.38 2.44 6.33
C MET A 33 -5.22 2.54 7.61
N GLY A 34 -6.35 1.81 7.66
CA GLY A 34 -7.21 1.76 8.82
C GLY A 34 -6.52 1.14 10.04
N GLY A 35 -5.85 0.01 9.85
CA GLY A 35 -5.11 -0.70 10.90
C GLY A 35 -3.96 0.12 11.47
N ALA A 36 -3.14 0.73 10.60
CA ALA A 36 -2.05 1.61 11.03
C ALA A 36 -2.57 2.84 11.78
N GLY A 37 -3.65 3.46 11.31
CA GLY A 37 -4.31 4.57 12.00
C GLY A 37 -4.83 4.19 13.38
N ALA A 38 -5.50 3.05 13.49
CA ALA A 38 -6.01 2.54 14.77
C ALA A 38 -4.87 2.25 15.77
N ILE A 39 -3.83 1.54 15.34
CA ILE A 39 -2.65 1.26 16.18
C ILE A 39 -1.98 2.56 16.63
N GLY A 40 -1.80 3.52 15.71
CA GLY A 40 -1.21 4.82 16.03
C GLY A 40 -2.02 5.60 17.08
N ALA A 41 -3.34 5.67 16.90
CA ALA A 41 -4.23 6.38 17.81
C ALA A 41 -4.24 5.75 19.22
N ILE A 42 -4.45 4.42 19.29
CA ILE A 42 -4.48 3.68 20.56
C ILE A 42 -3.13 3.82 21.28
N SER A 43 -2.02 3.64 20.57
CA SER A 43 -0.68 3.72 21.14
C SER A 43 -0.37 5.12 21.68
N SER A 44 -0.73 6.16 20.93
CA SER A 44 -0.55 7.55 21.35
C SER A 44 -1.32 7.86 22.63
N TYR A 45 -2.59 7.43 22.69
CA TYR A 45 -3.44 7.58 23.88
C TYR A 45 -2.87 6.84 25.09
N LEU A 46 -2.54 5.55 24.94
CA LEU A 46 -2.03 4.74 26.05
C LEU A 46 -0.70 5.27 26.58
N ILE A 47 0.24 5.64 25.71
CA ILE A 47 1.53 6.19 26.14
C ILE A 47 1.36 7.55 26.82
N GLY A 48 0.47 8.40 26.29
CA GLY A 48 0.19 9.72 26.84
C GLY A 48 -0.46 9.66 28.22
N ALA A 49 -1.45 8.77 28.40
CA ALA A 49 -2.28 8.70 29.60
C ALA A 49 -1.69 7.83 30.72
N LYS A 50 -0.96 6.74 30.40
CA LYS A 50 -0.60 5.70 31.39
C LYS A 50 0.86 5.69 31.81
N VAL A 51 1.78 6.24 31.01
CA VAL A 51 3.21 6.24 31.36
C VAL A 51 3.52 7.57 32.04
N SER A 52 3.98 7.60 33.29
CA SER A 52 4.35 8.86 33.97
C SER A 52 5.80 9.28 33.66
N GLU A 53 6.68 8.30 33.44
CA GLU A 53 8.11 8.52 33.24
C GLU A 53 8.41 8.98 31.80
N ILE A 54 8.97 10.19 31.68
CA ILE A 54 9.24 10.84 30.39
C ILE A 54 10.20 10.01 29.52
N GLY A 55 11.24 9.40 30.12
CA GLY A 55 12.20 8.56 29.38
C GLY A 55 11.54 7.33 28.75
N LYS A 56 10.72 6.61 29.52
CA LYS A 56 9.95 5.45 29.03
C LYS A 56 8.94 5.83 27.95
N ARG A 57 8.31 7.02 28.03
CA ARG A 57 7.39 7.51 26.97
C ARG A 57 8.07 7.57 25.60
N TYR A 58 9.25 8.18 25.51
CA TYR A 58 9.96 8.31 24.24
C TYR A 58 10.46 6.97 23.71
N TRP A 59 10.89 6.07 24.59
CA TRP A 59 11.29 4.73 24.21
C TRP A 59 10.12 3.91 23.64
N LEU A 60 8.96 3.91 24.31
CA LEU A 60 7.75 3.22 23.83
C LEU A 60 7.25 3.81 22.51
N ARG A 61 7.26 5.14 22.35
CA ARG A 61 6.92 5.81 21.08
C ARG A 61 7.85 5.36 19.95
N PHE A 62 9.15 5.32 20.22
CA PHE A 62 10.14 4.87 19.25
C PHE A 62 9.91 3.40 18.86
N LEU A 63 9.69 2.51 19.83
CA LEU A 63 9.48 1.09 19.59
C LEU A 63 8.22 0.82 18.75
N ILE A 64 7.09 1.45 19.11
CA ILE A 64 5.84 1.27 18.37
C ILE A 64 5.94 1.88 16.97
N ALA A 65 6.46 3.10 16.85
CA ALA A 65 6.56 3.77 15.56
C ALA A 65 7.54 3.04 14.62
N SER A 66 8.65 2.51 15.14
CA SER A 66 9.59 1.71 14.34
C SER A 66 8.98 0.37 13.91
N GLY A 67 8.27 -0.32 14.80
CA GLY A 67 7.53 -1.54 14.45
C GLY A 67 6.48 -1.28 13.36
N LEU A 68 5.72 -0.19 13.48
CA LEU A 68 4.74 0.23 12.49
C LEU A 68 5.41 0.57 11.15
N LEU A 69 6.56 1.26 11.18
CA LEU A 69 7.34 1.58 9.98
C LEU A 69 7.79 0.32 9.24
N VAL A 70 8.28 -0.70 9.96
CA VAL A 70 8.70 -1.98 9.36
C VAL A 70 7.52 -2.68 8.69
N ILE A 71 6.37 -2.77 9.38
CA ILE A 71 5.17 -3.40 8.83
C ILE A 71 4.69 -2.67 7.57
N LEU A 72 4.68 -1.34 7.59
CA LEU A 72 4.25 -0.53 6.45
C LEU A 72 5.24 -0.58 5.28
N CYS A 73 6.55 -0.65 5.54
CA CYS A 73 7.54 -0.89 4.51
C CYS A 73 7.37 -2.27 3.86
N ALA A 74 7.17 -3.32 4.67
CA ALA A 74 6.90 -4.66 4.15
C ALA A 74 5.61 -4.70 3.32
N ALA A 75 4.57 -4.00 3.78
CA ALA A 75 3.32 -3.85 3.06
C ALA A 75 3.50 -3.11 1.72
N ALA A 76 4.26 -2.01 1.72
CA ALA A 76 4.57 -1.27 0.50
C ALA A 76 5.31 -2.14 -0.53
N VAL A 77 6.23 -2.99 -0.07
CA VAL A 77 6.93 -3.95 -0.94
C VAL A 77 5.95 -4.98 -1.52
N LEU A 78 5.08 -5.57 -0.71
CA LEU A 78 4.08 -6.52 -1.20
C LEU A 78 3.12 -5.88 -2.21
N ASP A 79 2.66 -4.66 -1.95
CA ASP A 79 1.76 -3.93 -2.85
C ASP A 79 2.41 -3.62 -4.21
N VAL A 80 3.64 -3.07 -4.18
CA VAL A 80 4.34 -2.62 -5.39
C VAL A 80 4.91 -3.78 -6.21
N PHE A 81 5.47 -4.80 -5.57
CA PHE A 81 6.16 -5.88 -6.27
C PHE A 81 5.26 -7.10 -6.48
N TYR A 82 4.49 -7.51 -5.48
CA TYR A 82 3.73 -8.75 -5.59
C TYR A 82 2.35 -8.51 -6.22
N TYR A 83 1.55 -7.64 -5.61
CA TYR A 83 0.17 -7.46 -6.06
C TYR A 83 0.06 -6.70 -7.39
N ASN A 84 0.91 -5.70 -7.63
CA ASN A 84 0.92 -4.98 -8.90
C ASN A 84 1.35 -5.87 -10.07
N GLU A 85 2.35 -6.75 -9.90
CA GLU A 85 2.73 -7.71 -10.95
C GLU A 85 1.61 -8.71 -11.22
N LEU A 86 0.92 -9.16 -10.18
CA LEU A 86 -0.17 -10.11 -10.31
C LEU A 86 -1.39 -9.52 -11.04
N LEU A 87 -1.74 -8.25 -10.75
CA LEU A 87 -2.76 -7.52 -11.50
C LEU A 87 -2.33 -7.29 -12.96
N GLN A 88 -1.08 -6.90 -13.19
CA GLN A 88 -0.55 -6.70 -14.55
C GLN A 88 -0.62 -8.00 -15.36
N GLY A 89 -0.22 -9.14 -14.79
CA GLY A 89 -0.30 -10.43 -15.47
C GLY A 89 -1.73 -10.82 -15.87
N ALA A 90 -2.73 -10.53 -15.02
CA ALA A 90 -4.13 -10.78 -15.35
C ALA A 90 -4.65 -9.88 -16.49
N VAL A 91 -4.26 -8.59 -16.47
CA VAL A 91 -4.62 -7.64 -17.52
C VAL A 91 -3.90 -7.95 -18.84
N ASP A 92 -2.63 -8.32 -18.79
CA ASP A 92 -1.85 -8.70 -19.96
C ASP A 92 -2.44 -9.95 -20.64
N ALA A 93 -2.88 -10.94 -19.85
CA ALA A 93 -3.59 -12.11 -20.37
C ALA A 93 -4.92 -11.75 -21.05
N LEU A 94 -5.68 -10.81 -20.49
CA LEU A 94 -6.92 -10.31 -21.08
C LEU A 94 -6.65 -9.57 -22.41
N ILE A 95 -5.66 -8.69 -22.45
CA ILE A 95 -5.27 -7.94 -23.65
C ILE A 95 -4.76 -8.89 -24.73
N GLU A 96 -3.93 -9.88 -24.38
CA GLU A 96 -3.45 -10.88 -25.33
C GLU A 96 -4.61 -11.71 -25.89
N TYR A 97 -5.58 -12.08 -25.05
CA TYR A 97 -6.79 -12.77 -25.50
C TYR A 97 -7.63 -11.93 -26.48
N GLU A 98 -7.78 -10.62 -26.23
CA GLU A 98 -8.45 -9.69 -27.15
C GLU A 98 -7.71 -9.52 -28.48
N ARG A 99 -6.36 -9.49 -28.45
CA ARG A 99 -5.54 -9.41 -29.68
C ARG A 99 -5.74 -10.62 -30.59
N LEU A 100 -5.90 -11.81 -30.01
CA LEU A 100 -6.19 -13.03 -30.74
C LEU A 100 -7.62 -13.07 -31.31
N HIS A 101 -8.53 -12.23 -30.77
CA HIS A 101 -9.95 -12.21 -31.10
C HIS A 101 -10.45 -10.78 -31.42
N PRO A 102 -10.09 -10.20 -32.59
CA PRO A 102 -10.39 -8.81 -32.94
C PRO A 102 -11.90 -8.46 -33.03
N GLY A 103 -12.78 -9.47 -32.92
CA GLY A 103 -14.24 -9.27 -32.74
C GLY A 103 -14.64 -8.79 -31.34
N ILE A 104 -13.72 -8.82 -30.37
CA ILE A 104 -13.91 -8.36 -28.99
C ILE A 104 -12.90 -7.23 -28.74
N ASN A 105 -13.39 -5.98 -28.63
CA ASN A 105 -12.58 -4.77 -28.50
C ASN A 105 -13.07 -3.91 -27.32
N MET A 106 -13.36 -4.54 -26.18
CA MET A 106 -13.97 -3.88 -25.03
C MET A 106 -12.92 -3.33 -24.04
N SER A 107 -11.74 -3.96 -23.89
CA SER A 107 -10.67 -3.53 -22.97
C SER A 107 -9.63 -2.58 -23.59
N THR A 108 -9.46 -2.57 -24.92
CA THR A 108 -8.51 -1.69 -25.65
C THR A 108 -8.76 -0.18 -25.44
N TYR A 109 -9.97 0.22 -25.03
CA TYR A 109 -10.27 1.60 -24.61
C TYR A 109 -9.70 1.97 -23.24
N ILE A 110 -9.53 0.99 -22.34
CA ILE A 110 -8.94 1.18 -21.02
C ILE A 110 -7.42 1.30 -21.17
N GLU A 111 -6.78 0.44 -21.98
CA GLU A 111 -5.35 0.50 -22.31
C GLU A 111 -4.96 1.87 -22.88
N LYS A 112 -5.70 2.39 -23.87
CA LYS A 112 -5.50 3.73 -24.45
C LYS A 112 -5.58 4.87 -23.43
N ARG A 113 -6.42 4.72 -22.40
CA ARG A 113 -6.63 5.74 -21.37
C ARG A 113 -5.53 5.71 -20.31
N PHE A 114 -4.95 4.53 -20.05
CA PHE A 114 -3.79 4.38 -19.18
C PHE A 114 -2.47 4.74 -19.87
N SER A 115 -2.30 4.44 -21.16
CA SER A 115 -1.10 4.82 -21.94
C SER A 115 -0.98 6.32 -22.21
N ALA A 116 -2.09 7.07 -22.14
CA ALA A 116 -2.11 8.52 -22.25
C ALA A 116 -1.62 9.26 -20.99
N TYR A 117 -1.44 8.55 -19.86
CA TYR A 117 -0.85 9.11 -18.65
C TYR A 117 0.65 8.75 -18.60
N PRO A 118 1.58 9.72 -18.77
CA PRO A 118 3.02 9.46 -18.76
C PRO A 118 3.57 8.99 -17.39
N ALA A 119 2.73 8.91 -16.35
CA ALA A 119 3.06 8.42 -15.01
C ALA A 119 2.18 7.21 -14.60
N GLY A 120 1.90 6.33 -15.57
CA GLY A 120 0.94 5.23 -15.49
C GLY A 120 0.92 4.46 -14.18
N GLY A 121 -0.28 4.31 -13.58
CA GLY A 121 -0.66 3.38 -12.49
C GLY A 121 0.07 3.47 -11.14
N ARG A 122 1.35 3.85 -11.14
CA ARG A 122 2.29 3.79 -10.02
C ARG A 122 2.34 5.09 -9.22
N MET A 123 2.02 6.23 -9.84
CA MET A 123 2.01 7.53 -9.16
C MET A 123 1.09 7.56 -7.92
N PRO A 124 -0.16 7.06 -7.96
CA PRO A 124 -1.01 7.00 -6.77
C PRO A 124 -0.40 6.14 -5.67
N ILE A 125 0.23 5.02 -6.03
CA ILE A 125 0.87 4.08 -5.10
C ILE A 125 2.00 4.79 -4.35
N TYR A 126 2.92 5.45 -5.07
CA TYR A 126 4.01 6.20 -4.45
C TYR A 126 3.52 7.37 -3.62
N LEU A 127 2.45 8.06 -4.03
CA LEU A 127 1.86 9.14 -3.25
C LEU A 127 1.28 8.63 -1.93
N THR A 128 0.49 7.54 -1.97
CA THR A 128 -0.11 6.95 -0.76
C THR A 128 0.95 6.51 0.24
N TYR A 129 1.96 5.77 -0.21
CA TYR A 129 3.04 5.33 0.68
C TYR A 129 3.98 6.47 1.08
N GLY A 130 4.22 7.45 0.21
CA GLY A 130 5.02 8.63 0.53
C GLY A 130 4.41 9.45 1.65
N ILE A 131 3.09 9.73 1.56
CA ILE A 131 2.35 10.46 2.61
C ILE A 131 2.35 9.69 3.94
N LEU A 132 2.40 8.36 3.90
CA LEU A 132 2.29 7.54 5.10
C LEU A 132 3.66 7.24 5.74
N LEU A 133 4.65 6.86 4.94
CA LEU A 133 5.99 6.48 5.41
C LEU A 133 6.85 7.68 5.79
N VAL A 134 6.77 8.81 5.05
CA VAL A 134 7.66 9.96 5.31
C VAL A 134 7.39 10.58 6.69
N PRO A 135 6.15 10.93 7.07
CA PRO A 135 5.88 11.48 8.39
C PRO A 135 6.20 10.48 9.51
N LEU A 136 5.95 9.19 9.27
CA LEU A 136 6.25 8.15 10.24
C LEU A 136 7.75 7.99 10.46
N ALA A 137 8.55 7.99 9.39
CA ALA A 137 10.01 7.94 9.48
C ALA A 137 10.57 9.16 10.22
N LEU A 138 10.07 10.37 9.91
CA LEU A 138 10.42 11.59 10.64
C LEU A 138 10.07 11.49 12.13
N PHE A 139 8.91 10.91 12.46
CA PHE A 139 8.49 10.70 13.84
C PHE A 139 9.37 9.69 14.58
N VAL A 140 9.78 8.59 13.92
CA VAL A 140 10.72 7.61 14.46
C VAL A 140 12.07 8.27 14.76
N ILE A 141 12.62 9.04 13.82
CA ILE A 141 13.89 9.76 13.98
C ILE A 141 13.80 10.73 15.16
N TRP A 142 12.73 11.54 15.20
CA TRP A 142 12.51 12.49 16.29
C TRP A 142 12.41 11.79 17.65
N SER A 143 11.67 10.68 17.74
CA SER A 143 11.52 9.93 18.99
C SER A 143 12.85 9.31 19.46
N ALA A 144 13.68 8.83 18.52
CA ALA A 144 15.01 8.32 18.82
C ALA A 144 15.93 9.44 19.36
N CYS A 145 15.99 10.58 18.68
CA CYS A 145 16.80 11.73 19.11
C CYS A 145 16.43 12.20 20.52
N MET A 146 15.13 12.29 20.83
CA MET A 146 14.65 12.69 22.15
C MET A 146 15.01 11.66 23.24
N TYR A 147 14.92 10.37 22.92
CA TYR A 147 15.31 9.30 23.85
C TYR A 147 16.81 9.35 24.19
N PHE A 148 17.69 9.42 23.17
CA PHE A 148 19.15 9.48 23.39
C PHE A 148 19.56 10.74 24.15
N THR A 149 18.97 11.89 23.83
CA THR A 149 19.25 13.15 24.54
C THR A 149 18.93 13.04 26.03
N LYS A 150 17.77 12.46 26.39
CA LYS A 150 17.38 12.30 27.80
C LYS A 150 18.21 11.27 28.55
N LYS A 151 18.60 10.17 27.89
CA LYS A 151 19.46 9.14 28.47
C LYS A 151 20.85 9.68 28.81
N ASN A 152 21.44 10.51 27.93
CA ASN A 152 22.74 11.13 28.18
C ASN A 152 22.70 12.11 29.36
N VAL A 153 21.61 12.86 29.52
CA VAL A 153 21.45 13.79 30.66
C VAL A 153 21.33 13.08 32.01
N SER A 154 20.71 11.90 32.08
CA SER A 154 20.60 11.15 33.34
C SER A 154 21.89 10.41 33.73
N THR A 155 22.82 10.24 32.79
CA THR A 155 24.09 9.53 33.04
C THR A 155 25.18 10.47 33.59
N ASN A 156 25.03 11.79 33.38
CA ASN A 156 25.95 12.83 33.86
C ASN A 156 25.50 13.49 35.19
N ARG A 157 24.48 12.96 35.86
CA ARG A 157 24.07 13.36 37.21
C ARG A 157 24.28 12.19 38.16
#